data_AF-A0A484ZQ60-F1
#
_entry.id   AF-A0A484ZQ60-F1
#
_cell.length_a   1.000
_cell.length_b   1.000
_cell.length_c   1.000
_cell.angle_alpha   90.00
_cell.angle_beta   90.00
_cell.angle_gamma   90.00
#
_symmetry.space_group_name_H-M   'P 1'
#
loop_
_entity.id
_entity.type
_entity.pdbx_description
1 polymer ?
#
loop_
_entity_poly.entity_id
_entity_poly.type
_entity_poly.pdbx_seq_one_letter_code
_entity_poly.pdbx_strand_id
1 'polypeptide(L)'
;MKTTDALFHPVEAGICKLDKQQTQQAVEKQLGAPLATLSQRYALPLAQMGEILNFAASPYCKEMQTKGQSCDFASFTPNQIHLSPNGQKVSLSGPLALSSTLSEIFLLQYAQGMPEVAWQRLSGEDNWRSLMSLHNEQFNLMAKTPYIASHKGTPLLKEISATLAGQQGTLKRPANNRILFIAGHDTNIANIAGMLGLNWELPHQPDNTPPGGGLVFELWNNPQDHQQYVSVKMFYQTMEQLRNGEKLDMHHPAGMVQVAIAGCENSNSSVLCSLKDLQKKVSQAIQPACQLSMQ
;
A
#
# COMPACT_ATOMS: atom_id res chain seq x y z
N MET A 1 6.45 -25.96 11.93
CA MET A 1 5.96 -24.62 12.33
C MET A 1 6.11 -23.71 11.13
N LYS A 2 5.06 -23.01 10.68
CA LYS A 2 5.21 -22.01 9.62
C LYS A 2 6.02 -20.85 10.20
N THR A 3 7.20 -20.59 9.63
CA THR A 3 8.03 -19.43 9.98
C THR A 3 7.63 -18.26 9.09
N THR A 4 7.47 -17.07 9.68
CA THR A 4 7.23 -15.82 8.94
C THR A 4 8.45 -15.49 8.08
N ASP A 5 8.24 -15.23 6.79
CA ASP A 5 9.32 -14.82 5.89
C ASP A 5 9.71 -13.36 6.16
N ALA A 6 10.94 -13.18 6.60
CA ALA A 6 11.50 -11.89 6.99
C ALA A 6 11.76 -10.94 5.80
N LEU A 7 11.77 -11.45 4.56
CA LEU A 7 11.83 -10.59 3.36
C LEU A 7 10.57 -9.73 3.24
N PHE A 8 9.42 -10.32 3.57
CA PHE A 8 8.10 -9.68 3.43
C PHE A 8 7.61 -9.07 4.73
N HIS A 9 7.97 -9.65 5.88
CA HIS A 9 7.45 -9.27 7.20
C HIS A 9 8.56 -9.21 8.26
N PRO A 10 9.61 -8.37 8.10
CA PRO A 10 10.77 -8.35 9.01
C PRO A 10 10.42 -7.98 10.46
N VAL A 11 9.45 -7.09 10.66
CA VAL A 11 9.00 -6.68 11.99
C VAL A 11 8.28 -7.83 12.71
N GLU A 12 7.42 -8.56 12.00
CA GLU A 12 6.72 -9.74 12.54
C GLU A 12 7.67 -10.92 12.74
N ALA A 13 8.64 -11.10 11.85
CA ALA A 13 9.72 -12.08 11.98
C ALA A 13 10.73 -11.72 13.10
N GLY A 14 10.60 -10.56 13.73
CA GLY A 14 11.42 -10.14 14.86
C GLY A 14 12.83 -9.65 14.50
N ILE A 15 13.08 -9.33 13.23
CA ILE A 15 14.36 -8.74 12.77
C ILE A 15 14.60 -7.39 13.43
N CYS A 16 13.55 -6.58 13.53
CA CYS A 16 13.56 -5.28 14.19
C CYS A 16 12.20 -5.00 14.83
N LYS A 17 12.09 -3.87 15.55
CA LYS A 17 10.90 -3.51 16.32
C LYS A 17 10.52 -2.07 16.05
N LEU A 18 9.22 -1.79 16.12
CA LEU A 18 8.71 -0.43 16.15
C LEU A 18 8.67 0.07 17.60
N ASP A 19 9.05 1.33 17.80
CA ASP A 19 8.74 2.09 19.01
C ASP A 19 7.32 2.70 18.95
N LYS A 20 6.59 2.65 20.07
CA LYS A 20 5.18 3.10 20.16
C LYS A 20 5.05 4.61 19.98
N GLN A 21 5.86 5.40 20.66
CA GLN A 21 5.76 6.85 20.62
C GLN A 21 6.15 7.38 19.24
N GLN A 22 7.24 6.87 18.67
CA GLN A 22 7.67 7.21 17.31
C GLN A 22 6.65 6.80 16.27
N THR A 23 6.00 5.63 16.42
CA THR A 23 4.92 5.19 15.51
C THR A 23 3.78 6.21 15.52
N GLN A 24 3.27 6.59 16.69
CA GLN A 24 2.16 7.53 16.80
C GLN A 24 2.54 8.91 16.22
N GLN A 25 3.70 9.45 16.60
CA GLN A 25 4.19 10.74 16.09
C GLN A 25 4.37 10.72 14.57
N ALA A 26 4.90 9.63 14.02
CA ALA A 26 5.11 9.51 12.58
C ALA A 26 3.78 9.42 11.81
N VAL A 27 2.79 8.70 12.34
CA VAL A 27 1.46 8.62 11.71
C VAL A 27 0.72 9.96 11.76
N GLU A 28 0.75 10.66 12.89
CA GLU A 28 0.15 12.01 12.98
C GLU A 28 0.87 13.02 12.09
N LYS A 29 2.18 12.89 11.94
CA LYS A 29 2.95 13.67 10.95
C LYS A 29 2.54 13.33 9.51
N GLN A 30 2.34 12.06 9.18
CA GLN A 30 1.86 11.65 7.86
C GLN A 30 0.45 12.18 7.57
N LEU A 31 -0.43 12.13 8.56
CA LEU A 31 -1.78 12.69 8.47
C LEU A 31 -1.78 14.22 8.34
N GLY A 32 -0.79 14.88 8.95
CA GLY A 32 -0.72 16.34 9.08
C GLY A 32 -1.66 16.90 10.15
N ALA A 33 -2.19 16.04 11.02
CA ALA A 33 -3.14 16.38 12.08
C ALA A 33 -3.16 15.28 13.16
N PRO A 34 -3.73 15.55 14.36
CA PRO A 34 -3.96 14.51 15.36
C PRO A 34 -4.86 13.40 14.82
N LEU A 35 -4.62 12.14 15.23
CA LEU A 35 -5.41 10.99 14.75
C LEU A 35 -6.92 11.13 15.01
N ALA A 36 -7.29 11.86 16.06
CA ALA A 36 -8.68 12.11 16.44
C ALA A 36 -9.48 12.87 15.35
N THR A 37 -8.83 13.58 14.43
CA THR A 37 -9.52 14.33 13.37
C THR A 37 -9.90 13.48 12.16
N LEU A 38 -9.49 12.19 12.11
CA LEU A 38 -9.71 11.32 10.96
C LEU A 38 -11.19 11.18 10.60
N SER A 39 -12.05 10.95 11.59
CA SER A 39 -13.49 10.78 11.35
C SER A 39 -14.12 12.02 10.72
N GLN A 40 -13.66 13.21 11.12
CA GLN A 40 -14.12 14.47 10.52
C GLN A 40 -13.60 14.64 9.09
N ARG A 41 -12.32 14.35 8.85
CA ARG A 41 -11.68 14.48 7.54
C ARG A 41 -12.33 13.58 6.48
N TYR A 42 -12.76 12.39 6.87
CA TYR A 42 -13.38 11.39 5.99
C TYR A 42 -14.88 11.20 6.24
N ALA A 43 -15.56 12.23 6.76
CA ALA A 43 -16.97 12.14 7.13
C ALA A 43 -17.88 11.67 5.98
N LEU A 44 -17.65 12.17 4.76
CA LEU A 44 -18.46 11.80 3.59
C LEU A 44 -18.28 10.31 3.19
N PRO A 45 -17.06 9.80 2.93
CA PRO A 45 -16.87 8.37 2.69
C PRO A 45 -17.35 7.46 3.84
N LEU A 46 -17.17 7.89 5.10
CA LEU A 46 -17.64 7.12 6.26
C LEU A 46 -19.17 7.06 6.33
N ALA A 47 -19.86 8.17 6.04
CA ALA A 47 -21.32 8.18 5.95
C ALA A 47 -21.81 7.23 4.83
N GLN A 48 -21.18 7.28 3.65
CA GLN A 48 -21.47 6.37 2.55
C GLN A 48 -21.28 4.90 2.95
N MET A 49 -20.20 4.56 3.66
CA MET A 49 -19.99 3.21 4.21
C MET A 49 -21.14 2.81 5.16
N GLY A 50 -21.57 3.72 6.04
CA GLY A 50 -22.71 3.50 6.93
C GLY A 50 -24.01 3.19 6.18
N GLU A 51 -24.29 3.90 5.08
CA GLU A 51 -25.44 3.67 4.21
C GLU A 51 -25.35 2.31 3.49
N ILE A 52 -24.20 1.98 2.89
CA ILE A 52 -23.96 0.68 2.23
C ILE A 52 -24.15 -0.48 3.20
N LEU A 53 -23.72 -0.33 4.44
CA LEU A 53 -23.87 -1.36 5.47
C LEU A 53 -25.29 -1.43 6.06
N ASN A 54 -26.16 -0.46 5.77
CA ASN A 54 -27.39 -0.23 6.53
C ASN A 54 -27.11 -0.23 8.05
N PHE A 55 -26.05 0.50 8.45
CA PHE A 55 -25.45 0.38 9.78
C PHE A 55 -26.43 0.72 10.91
N ALA A 56 -27.34 1.68 10.68
CA ALA A 56 -28.38 2.04 11.64
C ALA A 56 -29.32 0.88 12.00
N ALA A 57 -29.52 -0.09 11.10
CA ALA A 57 -30.34 -1.28 11.36
C ALA A 57 -29.53 -2.47 11.91
N SER A 58 -28.19 -2.34 11.99
CA SER A 58 -27.30 -3.42 12.39
C SER A 58 -27.47 -3.83 13.86
N PRO A 59 -27.10 -5.07 14.23
CA PRO A 59 -27.05 -5.48 15.62
C PRO A 59 -26.17 -4.57 16.48
N TYR A 60 -25.07 -4.07 15.92
CA TYR A 60 -24.15 -3.16 16.61
C TYR A 60 -24.83 -1.83 16.98
N CYS A 61 -25.47 -1.16 16.02
CA CYS A 61 -26.17 0.10 16.33
C CYS A 61 -27.29 -0.13 17.35
N LYS A 62 -28.07 -1.21 17.21
CA LYS A 62 -29.12 -1.55 18.18
C LYS A 62 -28.57 -1.71 19.60
N GLU A 63 -27.42 -2.38 19.75
CA GLU A 63 -26.77 -2.54 21.05
C GLU A 63 -26.23 -1.21 21.60
N MET A 64 -25.64 -0.35 20.77
CA MET A 64 -25.14 0.95 21.22
C MET A 64 -26.29 1.88 21.65
N GLN A 65 -27.42 1.83 20.95
CA GLN A 65 -28.62 2.59 21.30
C GLN A 65 -29.18 2.20 22.68
N THR A 66 -29.18 0.90 23.06
CA THR A 66 -29.62 0.49 24.41
C THR A 66 -28.69 1.01 25.51
N LYS A 67 -27.43 1.29 25.18
CA LYS A 67 -26.43 1.91 26.06
C LYS A 67 -26.46 3.44 26.04
N GLY A 68 -27.38 4.06 25.30
CA GLY A 68 -27.45 5.52 25.12
C GLY A 68 -26.25 6.10 24.35
N GLN A 69 -25.56 5.28 23.57
CA GLN A 69 -24.38 5.68 22.79
C GLN A 69 -24.76 6.00 21.35
N SER A 70 -23.96 6.85 20.70
CA SER A 70 -24.11 7.15 19.27
C SER A 70 -23.94 5.88 18.43
N CYS A 71 -24.72 5.77 17.36
CA CYS A 71 -24.48 4.76 16.32
C CYS A 71 -24.20 5.39 14.95
N ASP A 72 -23.66 6.61 14.93
CA ASP A 72 -23.04 7.17 13.74
C ASP A 72 -21.82 6.32 13.33
N PHE A 73 -21.81 5.81 12.10
CA PHE A 73 -20.71 4.99 11.60
C PHE A 73 -19.37 5.74 11.56
N ALA A 74 -19.39 7.07 11.35
CA ALA A 74 -18.16 7.84 11.34
C ALA A 74 -17.50 7.94 12.72
N SER A 75 -18.26 7.77 13.81
CA SER A 75 -17.80 8.04 15.17
C SER A 75 -18.21 7.00 16.21
N PHE A 76 -18.61 5.78 15.82
CA PHE A 76 -19.06 4.75 16.77
C PHE A 76 -17.98 4.35 17.77
N THR A 77 -16.70 4.57 17.44
CA THR A 77 -15.54 4.42 18.31
C THR A 77 -14.38 5.28 17.79
N PRO A 78 -13.42 5.72 18.63
CA PRO A 78 -12.27 6.49 18.14
C PRO A 78 -11.33 5.65 17.27
N ASN A 79 -10.67 6.32 16.32
CA ASN A 79 -9.51 5.75 15.63
C ASN A 79 -8.31 5.68 16.59
N GLN A 80 -7.67 4.52 16.70
CA GLN A 80 -6.55 4.32 17.63
C GLN A 80 -5.47 3.42 17.04
N ILE A 81 -4.21 3.80 17.23
CA ILE A 81 -3.05 2.98 16.88
C ILE A 81 -2.70 2.08 18.07
N HIS A 82 -2.59 0.79 17.79
CA HIS A 82 -2.16 -0.23 18.74
C HIS A 82 -0.82 -0.79 18.32
N LEU A 83 0.07 -0.97 19.30
CA LEU A 83 1.35 -1.65 19.11
C LEU A 83 1.44 -2.81 20.10
N SER A 84 1.87 -3.98 19.65
CA SER A 84 2.12 -5.10 20.53
C SER A 84 3.25 -4.77 21.52
N PRO A 85 3.27 -5.37 22.74
CA PRO A 85 4.29 -5.08 23.74
C PRO A 85 5.73 -5.30 23.27
N ASN A 86 5.94 -6.23 22.32
CA ASN A 86 7.23 -6.54 21.74
C ASN A 86 7.59 -5.68 20.51
N GLY A 87 6.72 -4.75 20.09
CA GLY A 87 6.93 -3.86 18.94
C GLY A 87 6.87 -4.56 17.57
N GLN A 88 6.38 -5.80 17.51
CA GLN A 88 6.36 -6.62 16.29
C GLN A 88 5.06 -6.54 15.49
N LYS A 89 4.02 -5.89 16.03
CA LYS A 89 2.75 -5.69 15.34
C LYS A 89 2.22 -4.28 15.61
N VAL A 90 1.86 -3.59 14.53
CA VAL A 90 1.14 -2.32 14.55
C VAL A 90 -0.20 -2.50 13.85
N SER A 91 -1.27 -1.95 14.42
CA SER A 91 -2.61 -1.99 13.85
C SER A 91 -3.37 -0.70 14.14
N LEU A 92 -4.33 -0.37 13.27
CA LEU A 92 -5.31 0.68 13.50
C LEU A 92 -6.63 0.01 13.90
N SER A 93 -7.32 0.56 14.90
CA SER A 93 -8.73 0.25 15.17
C SER A 93 -9.61 1.47 14.90
N GLY A 94 -10.90 1.25 14.75
CA GLY A 94 -11.90 2.30 14.57
C GLY A 94 -12.50 2.35 13.17
N PRO A 95 -13.31 3.39 12.89
CA PRO A 95 -14.08 3.50 11.65
C PRO A 95 -13.22 3.41 10.39
N LEU A 96 -12.04 4.03 10.37
CA LEU A 96 -11.16 3.99 9.19
C LEU A 96 -10.62 2.57 8.94
N ALA A 97 -10.16 1.88 9.98
CA ALA A 97 -9.62 0.52 9.85
C ALA A 97 -10.69 -0.48 9.39
N LEU A 98 -11.89 -0.40 9.97
CA LEU A 98 -13.01 -1.23 9.56
C LEU A 98 -13.41 -0.93 8.12
N SER A 99 -13.52 0.35 7.76
CA SER A 99 -13.90 0.75 6.41
C SER A 99 -12.87 0.33 5.37
N SER A 100 -11.58 0.49 5.64
CA SER A 100 -10.51 0.02 4.76
C SER A 100 -10.66 -1.47 4.40
N THR A 101 -10.97 -2.30 5.41
CA THR A 101 -11.20 -3.73 5.21
C THR A 101 -12.47 -3.98 4.38
N LEU A 102 -13.57 -3.30 4.70
CA LEU A 102 -14.86 -3.54 4.04
C LEU A 102 -14.87 -3.02 2.60
N SER A 103 -14.27 -1.86 2.32
CA SER A 103 -14.11 -1.32 0.97
C SER A 103 -13.37 -2.32 0.08
N GLU A 104 -12.28 -2.90 0.58
CA GLU A 104 -11.51 -3.92 -0.13
C GLU A 104 -12.30 -5.22 -0.34
N ILE A 105 -13.06 -5.66 0.66
CA ILE A 105 -13.96 -6.82 0.50
C ILE A 105 -14.95 -6.57 -0.66
N PHE A 106 -15.53 -5.39 -0.76
CA PHE A 106 -16.45 -5.07 -1.87
C PHE A 106 -15.71 -5.06 -3.21
N LEU A 107 -14.51 -4.49 -3.28
CA LEU A 107 -13.68 -4.52 -4.49
C LEU A 107 -13.39 -5.97 -4.93
N LEU A 108 -13.01 -6.83 -3.97
CA LEU A 108 -12.75 -8.25 -4.22
C LEU A 108 -14.01 -8.99 -4.68
N GLN A 109 -15.19 -8.70 -4.11
CA GLN A 109 -16.46 -9.25 -4.59
C GLN A 109 -16.71 -8.85 -6.06
N TYR A 110 -16.46 -7.58 -6.39
CA TYR A 110 -16.61 -7.07 -7.75
C TYR A 110 -15.66 -7.75 -8.73
N ALA A 111 -14.38 -7.79 -8.40
CA ALA A 111 -13.31 -8.43 -9.18
C ALA A 111 -13.54 -9.94 -9.36
N GLN A 112 -14.09 -10.62 -8.35
CA GLN A 112 -14.43 -12.04 -8.41
C GLN A 112 -15.63 -12.36 -9.31
N GLY A 113 -16.33 -11.33 -9.83
CA GLY A 113 -17.52 -11.53 -10.65
C GLY A 113 -18.75 -11.96 -9.87
N MET A 114 -18.80 -11.70 -8.56
CA MET A 114 -19.97 -12.05 -7.74
C MET A 114 -21.23 -11.32 -8.24
N PRO A 115 -22.40 -11.98 -8.18
CA PRO A 115 -23.65 -11.40 -8.67
C PRO A 115 -24.15 -10.26 -7.78
N GLU A 116 -23.90 -10.33 -6.47
CA GLU A 116 -24.31 -9.32 -5.49
C GLU A 116 -23.08 -8.73 -4.79
N VAL A 117 -22.60 -7.59 -5.29
CA VAL A 117 -21.52 -6.82 -4.68
C VAL A 117 -22.12 -5.81 -3.72
N ALA A 118 -21.64 -5.77 -2.47
CA ALA A 118 -22.13 -4.84 -1.45
C ALA A 118 -23.67 -4.75 -1.36
N TRP A 119 -24.35 -5.90 -1.51
CA TRP A 119 -25.82 -6.01 -1.56
C TRP A 119 -26.50 -5.08 -2.58
N GLN A 120 -25.83 -4.79 -3.71
CA GLN A 120 -26.29 -3.86 -4.76
C GLN A 120 -26.43 -2.40 -4.30
N ARG A 121 -25.81 -2.03 -3.17
CA ARG A 121 -25.85 -0.66 -2.62
C ARG A 121 -24.63 0.19 -2.99
N LEU A 122 -23.73 -0.33 -3.83
CA LEU A 122 -22.55 0.38 -4.31
C LEU A 122 -22.50 0.32 -5.83
N SER A 123 -22.59 1.48 -6.47
CA SER A 123 -22.55 1.63 -7.93
C SER A 123 -22.00 3.00 -8.32
N GLY A 124 -21.45 3.11 -9.54
CA GLY A 124 -20.86 4.35 -10.04
C GLY A 124 -19.40 4.55 -9.61
N GLU A 125 -18.59 5.06 -10.52
CA GLU A 125 -17.14 5.20 -10.32
C GLU A 125 -16.79 6.13 -9.15
N ASP A 126 -17.50 7.25 -9.00
CA ASP A 126 -17.26 8.22 -7.91
C ASP A 126 -17.52 7.61 -6.53
N ASN A 127 -18.56 6.78 -6.41
CA ASN A 127 -18.86 6.08 -5.17
C ASN A 127 -17.79 5.05 -4.82
N TRP A 128 -17.26 4.34 -5.82
CA TRP A 128 -16.12 3.43 -5.61
C TRP A 128 -14.86 4.17 -5.18
N ARG A 129 -14.53 5.29 -5.84
CA ARG A 129 -13.38 6.14 -5.48
C ARG A 129 -13.54 6.71 -4.07
N SER A 130 -14.71 7.22 -3.73
CA SER A 130 -15.03 7.72 -2.39
C SER A 130 -14.83 6.62 -1.34
N LEU A 131 -15.38 5.43 -1.55
CA LEU A 131 -15.30 4.33 -0.59
C LEU A 131 -13.86 3.79 -0.43
N MET A 132 -13.13 3.63 -1.52
CA MET A 132 -11.73 3.18 -1.49
C MET A 132 -10.77 4.23 -0.97
N SER A 133 -11.13 5.52 -0.94
CA SER A 133 -10.32 6.54 -0.28
C SER A 133 -10.03 6.21 1.20
N LEU A 134 -10.95 5.51 1.87
CA LEU A 134 -10.78 5.02 3.25
C LEU A 134 -9.73 3.93 3.35
N HIS A 135 -9.71 3.00 2.38
CA HIS A 135 -8.69 1.97 2.29
C HIS A 135 -7.32 2.58 1.98
N ASN A 136 -7.25 3.42 0.95
CA ASN A 136 -6.03 4.09 0.53
C ASN A 136 -5.45 4.95 1.65
N GLU A 137 -6.27 5.64 2.43
CA GLU A 137 -5.77 6.41 3.58
C GLU A 137 -5.28 5.51 4.72
N GLN A 138 -5.95 4.39 5.00
CA GLN A 138 -5.43 3.43 5.98
C GLN A 138 -4.04 2.93 5.57
N PHE A 139 -3.82 2.65 4.28
CA PHE A 139 -2.51 2.25 3.76
C PHE A 139 -1.50 3.41 3.80
N ASN A 140 -1.92 4.62 3.46
CA ASN A 140 -1.10 5.83 3.58
C ASN A 140 -0.54 5.97 5.01
N LEU A 141 -1.39 5.83 6.02
CA LEU A 141 -1.00 5.98 7.42
C LEU A 141 -0.24 4.76 7.96
N MET A 142 -0.70 3.54 7.69
CA MET A 142 -0.21 2.34 8.36
C MET A 142 0.85 1.55 7.60
N ALA A 143 1.06 1.87 6.32
CA ALA A 143 2.07 1.23 5.47
C ALA A 143 3.00 2.23 4.77
N LYS A 144 2.53 3.42 4.35
CA LYS A 144 3.37 4.41 3.66
C LYS A 144 4.10 5.39 4.58
N THR A 145 3.64 5.60 5.82
CA THR A 145 4.35 6.43 6.81
C THR A 145 5.84 6.04 6.87
N PRO A 146 6.80 6.93 6.52
CA PRO A 146 8.20 6.55 6.28
C PRO A 146 8.87 5.78 7.43
N TYR A 147 8.53 6.12 8.68
CA TYR A 147 9.00 5.38 9.85
C TYR A 147 8.53 3.91 9.84
N ILE A 148 7.25 3.65 9.60
CA ILE A 148 6.72 2.27 9.53
C ILE A 148 7.24 1.57 8.26
N ALA A 149 7.18 2.27 7.13
CA ALA A 149 7.58 1.79 5.82
C ALA A 149 9.05 1.31 5.81
N SER A 150 9.96 2.09 6.39
CA SER A 150 11.37 1.72 6.48
C SER A 150 11.61 0.48 7.35
N HIS A 151 10.88 0.32 8.45
CA HIS A 151 11.02 -0.87 9.31
C HIS A 151 10.50 -2.15 8.64
N LYS A 152 9.41 -2.03 7.86
CA LYS A 152 8.78 -3.19 7.20
C LYS A 152 9.35 -3.49 5.81
N GLY A 153 9.80 -2.48 5.07
CA GLY A 153 10.20 -2.58 3.67
C GLY A 153 11.70 -2.69 3.42
N THR A 154 12.55 -2.49 4.42
CA THR A 154 14.02 -2.48 4.24
C THR A 154 14.57 -3.72 3.53
N PRO A 155 14.23 -4.96 3.93
CA PRO A 155 14.71 -6.15 3.24
C PRO A 155 14.35 -6.17 1.76
N LEU A 156 13.08 -5.91 1.45
CA LEU A 156 12.58 -5.95 0.08
C LEU A 156 13.17 -4.84 -0.78
N LEU A 157 13.30 -3.61 -0.25
CA LEU A 157 13.91 -2.51 -0.99
C LEU A 157 15.39 -2.78 -1.28
N LYS A 158 16.12 -3.39 -0.34
CA LYS A 158 17.50 -3.83 -0.56
C LYS A 158 17.58 -4.91 -1.64
N GLU A 159 16.68 -5.89 -1.64
CA GLU A 159 16.63 -6.93 -2.66
C GLU A 159 16.38 -6.34 -4.06
N ILE A 160 15.42 -5.42 -4.17
CA ILE A 160 15.14 -4.69 -5.42
C ILE A 160 16.38 -3.92 -5.87
N SER A 161 17.00 -3.13 -4.99
CA SER A 161 18.18 -2.33 -5.31
C SER A 161 19.38 -3.19 -5.71
N ALA A 162 19.62 -4.31 -5.04
CA ALA A 162 20.71 -5.23 -5.38
C ALA A 162 20.44 -5.88 -6.75
N THR A 163 19.18 -6.25 -7.04
CA THR A 163 18.76 -6.77 -8.34
C THR A 163 19.01 -5.80 -9.48
N LEU A 164 18.59 -4.55 -9.33
CA LEU A 164 18.82 -3.51 -10.34
C LEU A 164 20.31 -3.23 -10.56
N ALA A 165 21.15 -3.41 -9.53
CA ALA A 165 22.59 -3.20 -9.61
C ALA A 165 23.37 -4.43 -10.11
N GLY A 166 22.71 -5.55 -10.42
CA GLY A 166 23.38 -6.81 -10.75
C GLY A 166 24.20 -7.39 -9.59
N GLN A 167 23.92 -6.96 -8.36
CA GLN A 167 24.60 -7.39 -7.14
C GLN A 167 23.88 -8.60 -6.52
N GLN A 168 24.60 -9.38 -5.73
CA GLN A 168 23.96 -10.44 -4.94
C GLN A 168 23.10 -9.85 -3.82
N GLY A 169 21.91 -10.43 -3.67
CA GLY A 169 20.93 -10.10 -2.66
C GLY A 169 20.72 -11.27 -1.72
N THR A 170 19.60 -11.28 -1.02
CA THR A 170 19.14 -12.41 -0.20
C THR A 170 18.57 -13.55 -1.05
N LEU A 171 18.01 -13.22 -2.22
CA LEU A 171 17.47 -14.22 -3.14
C LEU A 171 18.54 -14.78 -4.08
N LYS A 172 18.62 -16.11 -4.15
CA LYS A 172 19.44 -16.82 -5.14
C LYS A 172 18.87 -16.58 -6.54
N ARG A 173 19.67 -15.98 -7.41
CA ARG A 173 19.31 -15.67 -8.80
C ARG A 173 20.40 -16.17 -9.74
N PRO A 174 20.06 -16.71 -10.93
CA PRO A 174 21.06 -17.07 -11.93
C PRO A 174 21.73 -15.80 -12.47
N ALA A 175 23.00 -15.92 -12.90
CA ALA A 175 23.79 -14.78 -13.39
C ALA A 175 23.17 -14.04 -14.59
N ASN A 176 22.33 -14.74 -15.37
CA ASN A 176 21.62 -14.19 -16.53
C ASN A 176 20.16 -13.84 -16.22
N ASN A 177 19.77 -13.67 -14.96
CA ASN A 177 18.40 -13.25 -14.61
C ASN A 177 18.03 -11.95 -15.36
N ARG A 178 16.85 -11.93 -15.97
CA ARG A 178 16.30 -10.78 -16.71
C ARG A 178 15.03 -10.23 -16.09
N ILE A 179 14.27 -11.10 -15.44
CA ILE A 179 13.02 -10.79 -14.77
C ILE A 179 13.07 -11.46 -13.40
N LEU A 180 12.84 -10.66 -12.35
CA LEU A 180 12.59 -11.13 -10.99
C LEU A 180 11.14 -10.76 -10.65
N PHE A 181 10.31 -11.77 -10.44
CA PHE A 181 8.94 -11.58 -9.96
C PHE A 181 8.89 -11.92 -8.47
N ILE A 182 8.47 -10.96 -7.65
CA ILE A 182 8.32 -11.13 -6.20
C ILE A 182 6.83 -11.06 -5.87
N ALA A 183 6.22 -12.22 -5.61
CA ALA A 183 4.82 -12.31 -5.20
C ALA A 183 4.68 -11.91 -3.73
N GLY A 184 4.13 -10.72 -3.46
CA GLY A 184 3.95 -10.19 -2.12
C GLY A 184 2.53 -9.69 -1.87
N HIS A 185 2.43 -8.67 -1.03
CA HIS A 185 1.18 -8.05 -0.58
C HIS A 185 1.12 -6.57 -0.95
N ASP A 186 -0.09 -6.03 -0.99
CA ASP A 186 -0.41 -4.59 -1.00
C ASP A 186 0.48 -3.77 -0.05
N THR A 187 0.67 -4.26 1.19
CA THR A 187 1.49 -3.63 2.22
C THR A 187 2.96 -3.54 1.81
N ASN A 188 3.49 -4.52 1.08
CA ASN A 188 4.85 -4.48 0.58
C ASN A 188 5.01 -3.37 -0.46
N ILE A 189 4.08 -3.26 -1.42
CA ILE A 189 4.06 -2.18 -2.41
C ILE A 189 3.98 -0.81 -1.70
N ALA A 190 3.07 -0.67 -0.73
CA ALA A 190 2.90 0.55 0.04
C ALA A 190 4.14 0.90 0.90
N ASN A 191 4.84 -0.08 1.48
CA ASN A 191 6.09 0.17 2.20
C ASN A 191 7.18 0.68 1.26
N ILE A 192 7.38 0.04 0.09
CA ILE A 192 8.34 0.51 -0.90
C ILE A 192 7.99 1.92 -1.38
N ALA A 193 6.71 2.19 -1.63
CA ALA A 193 6.23 3.50 -2.01
C ALA A 193 6.49 4.56 -0.93
N GLY A 194 6.22 4.25 0.34
CA GLY A 194 6.51 5.13 1.48
C GLY A 194 7.99 5.44 1.65
N MET A 195 8.85 4.42 1.50
CA MET A 195 10.31 4.57 1.58
C MET A 195 10.88 5.46 0.46
N LEU A 196 10.35 5.31 -0.76
CA LEU A 196 10.84 6.04 -1.93
C LEU A 196 10.04 7.34 -2.21
N GLY A 197 9.01 7.64 -1.42
CA GLY A 197 8.15 8.81 -1.63
C GLY A 197 7.33 8.73 -2.92
N LEU A 198 6.95 7.52 -3.34
CA LEU A 198 6.19 7.28 -4.56
C LEU A 198 4.70 7.47 -4.30
N ASN A 199 4.03 8.19 -5.21
CA ASN A 199 2.60 8.38 -5.19
C ASN A 199 2.04 8.24 -6.61
N TRP A 200 0.81 7.75 -6.69
CA TRP A 200 0.09 7.55 -7.94
C TRP A 200 -1.41 7.49 -7.64
N GLU A 201 -2.19 7.63 -8.70
CA GLU A 201 -3.60 7.25 -8.76
C GLU A 201 -3.78 6.38 -10.01
N LEU A 202 -4.69 5.42 -9.97
CA LEU A 202 -4.90 4.47 -11.06
C LEU A 202 -6.22 4.77 -11.77
N PRO A 203 -6.21 5.20 -13.04
CA PRO A 203 -7.44 5.34 -13.83
C PRO A 203 -8.26 4.04 -13.84
N HIS A 204 -9.57 4.15 -13.54
CA HIS A 204 -10.53 3.03 -13.48
C HIS A 204 -10.16 1.91 -12.50
N GLN A 205 -9.33 2.22 -11.50
CA GLN A 205 -8.98 1.32 -10.42
C GLN A 205 -8.88 2.13 -9.12
N PRO A 206 -9.90 2.08 -8.25
CA PRO A 206 -9.98 2.94 -7.08
C PRO A 206 -9.03 2.51 -5.94
N ASP A 207 -8.52 1.27 -5.96
CA ASP A 207 -7.45 0.83 -5.06
C ASP A 207 -6.07 1.21 -5.61
N ASN A 208 -5.22 1.80 -4.78
CA ASN A 208 -3.85 2.11 -5.17
C ASN A 208 -2.94 0.88 -5.22
N THR A 209 -3.31 -0.24 -4.57
CA THR A 209 -2.54 -1.48 -4.52
C THR A 209 -3.40 -2.70 -4.90
N PRO A 210 -4.03 -2.67 -6.09
CA PRO A 210 -5.10 -3.59 -6.47
C PRO A 210 -4.63 -5.05 -6.57
N PRO A 211 -5.56 -6.02 -6.53
CA PRO A 211 -5.26 -7.42 -6.77
C PRO A 211 -4.51 -7.62 -8.10
N GLY A 212 -3.34 -8.28 -8.03
CA GLY A 212 -2.48 -8.51 -9.19
C GLY A 212 -1.71 -7.28 -9.68
N GLY A 213 -1.90 -6.12 -9.05
CA GLY A 213 -1.12 -4.91 -9.32
C GLY A 213 0.36 -5.10 -9.00
N GLY A 214 1.24 -4.56 -9.84
CA GLY A 214 2.68 -4.73 -9.74
C GLY A 214 3.43 -3.40 -9.85
N LEU A 215 4.24 -3.09 -8.83
CA LEU A 215 5.22 -2.02 -8.89
C LEU A 215 6.49 -2.53 -9.61
N VAL A 216 6.63 -2.17 -10.87
CA VAL A 216 7.69 -2.65 -11.77
C VAL A 216 8.84 -1.66 -11.79
N PHE A 217 10.05 -2.15 -11.50
CA PHE A 217 11.29 -1.42 -11.66
C PHE A 217 12.03 -1.95 -12.90
N GLU A 218 12.26 -1.08 -13.88
CA GLU A 218 12.96 -1.40 -15.12
C GLU A 218 14.35 -0.77 -15.11
N LEU A 219 15.39 -1.56 -15.40
CA LEU A 219 16.75 -1.05 -15.61
C LEU A 219 16.99 -0.83 -17.11
N TRP A 220 17.25 0.42 -17.48
CA TRP A 220 17.57 0.86 -18.84
C TRP A 220 19.05 1.23 -18.94
N ASN A 221 19.67 0.92 -20.07
CA ASN A 221 21.05 1.31 -20.38
C ASN A 221 21.04 2.24 -21.59
N ASN A 222 21.59 3.44 -21.45
CA ASN A 222 21.76 4.34 -22.58
C ASN A 222 22.93 3.83 -23.45
N PRO A 223 22.72 3.48 -24.73
CA PRO A 223 23.78 2.94 -25.58
C PRO A 223 24.89 3.95 -25.91
N GLN A 224 24.65 5.26 -25.73
CA GLN A 224 25.62 6.31 -26.10
C GLN A 224 26.69 6.55 -25.02
N ASP A 225 26.29 6.59 -23.75
CA ASP A 225 27.17 6.92 -22.61
C ASP A 225 27.28 5.77 -21.59
N HIS A 226 26.58 4.65 -21.84
CA HIS A 226 26.46 3.49 -20.93
C HIS A 226 25.91 3.82 -19.55
N GLN A 227 25.23 4.96 -19.42
CA GLN A 227 24.60 5.36 -18.16
C GLN A 227 23.34 4.52 -17.94
N GLN A 228 23.22 4.00 -16.72
CA GLN A 228 22.08 3.20 -16.31
C GLN A 228 21.02 4.06 -15.63
N TYR A 229 19.76 3.79 -15.97
CA TYR A 229 18.58 4.48 -15.47
C TYR A 229 17.54 3.46 -14.98
N VAL A 230 16.74 3.87 -14.01
CA VAL A 230 15.62 3.11 -13.47
C VAL A 230 14.33 3.85 -13.77
N SER A 231 13.38 3.14 -14.36
CA SER A 231 11.98 3.57 -14.55
C SER A 231 11.10 2.78 -13.59
N VAL A 232 10.14 3.45 -12.94
CA VAL A 232 9.18 2.81 -12.03
C VAL A 232 7.77 2.97 -12.58
N LYS A 233 7.05 1.86 -12.71
CA LYS A 233 5.68 1.83 -13.24
C LYS A 233 4.78 1.03 -12.29
N MET A 234 3.53 1.43 -12.17
CA MET A 234 2.50 0.61 -11.55
C MET A 234 1.63 0.02 -12.66
N PHE A 235 1.76 -1.29 -12.87
CA PHE A 235 0.90 -2.05 -13.78
C PHE A 235 -0.27 -2.66 -13.01
N TYR A 236 -1.46 -2.67 -13.60
CA TYR A 236 -2.67 -3.13 -12.93
C TYR A 236 -3.76 -3.49 -13.94
N GLN A 237 -4.76 -4.25 -13.48
CA GLN A 237 -6.03 -4.40 -14.20
C GLN A 237 -7.04 -3.38 -13.68
N THR A 238 -7.82 -2.78 -14.58
CA THR A 238 -8.99 -1.97 -14.20
C THR A 238 -10.03 -2.84 -13.49
N MET A 239 -11.01 -2.21 -12.82
CA MET A 239 -12.10 -2.97 -12.20
C MET A 239 -12.84 -3.85 -13.20
N GLU A 240 -13.13 -3.34 -14.41
CA GLU A 240 -13.80 -4.10 -15.47
C GLU A 240 -12.94 -5.25 -15.99
N GLN A 241 -11.64 -5.01 -16.23
CA GLN A 241 -10.69 -6.05 -16.64
C GLN A 241 -10.64 -7.21 -15.64
N LEU A 242 -10.65 -6.91 -14.33
CA LEU A 242 -10.71 -7.92 -13.28
C LEU A 242 -12.05 -8.67 -13.33
N ARG A 243 -13.17 -7.95 -13.27
CA ARG A 243 -14.51 -8.54 -13.19
C ARG A 243 -14.84 -9.44 -14.38
N ASN A 244 -14.45 -9.02 -15.57
CA ASN A 244 -14.79 -9.72 -16.81
C ASN A 244 -13.75 -10.79 -17.19
N GLY A 245 -12.64 -10.91 -16.44
CA GLY A 245 -11.55 -11.81 -16.78
C GLY A 245 -10.97 -11.53 -18.17
N GLU A 246 -10.79 -10.24 -18.50
CA GLU A 246 -10.42 -9.83 -19.85
C GLU A 246 -9.05 -10.39 -20.25
N LYS A 247 -8.96 -10.85 -21.50
CA LYS A 247 -7.69 -11.23 -22.10
C LYS A 247 -6.89 -9.97 -22.42
N LEU A 248 -5.70 -9.84 -21.83
CA LEU A 248 -4.83 -8.70 -22.05
C LEU A 248 -3.80 -9.00 -23.15
N ASP A 249 -3.58 -8.02 -24.03
CA ASP A 249 -2.55 -8.04 -25.07
C ASP A 249 -2.10 -6.61 -25.40
N MET A 250 -1.27 -6.42 -26.42
CA MET A 250 -0.75 -5.08 -26.77
C MET A 250 -1.82 -4.15 -27.39
N HIS A 251 -2.97 -4.69 -27.83
CA HIS A 251 -4.10 -3.91 -28.34
C HIS A 251 -5.16 -3.66 -27.25
N HIS A 252 -5.23 -4.55 -26.26
CA HIS A 252 -6.06 -4.43 -25.06
C HIS A 252 -5.16 -4.53 -23.81
N PRO A 253 -4.36 -3.48 -23.53
CA PRO A 253 -3.31 -3.57 -22.51
C PRO A 253 -3.87 -3.52 -21.09
N ALA A 254 -3.07 -4.01 -20.15
CA ALA A 254 -3.21 -3.66 -18.75
C ALA A 254 -3.11 -2.15 -18.55
N GLY A 255 -3.75 -1.64 -17.50
CA GLY A 255 -3.48 -0.29 -17.01
C GLY A 255 -2.02 -0.14 -16.61
N MET A 256 -1.43 1.01 -16.92
CA MET A 256 -0.06 1.35 -16.55
C MET A 256 0.02 2.84 -16.24
N VAL A 257 0.51 3.16 -15.04
CA VAL A 257 0.91 4.53 -14.71
C VAL A 257 2.41 4.57 -14.47
N GLN A 258 3.02 5.60 -15.02
CA GLN A 258 4.41 5.91 -14.77
C GLN A 258 4.53 6.60 -13.41
N VAL A 259 5.41 6.11 -12.55
CA VAL A 259 5.58 6.58 -11.18
C VAL A 259 6.85 7.41 -11.07
N ALA A 260 6.72 8.68 -10.71
CA ALA A 260 7.85 9.55 -10.48
C ALA A 260 8.56 9.21 -9.16
N ILE A 261 9.89 9.24 -9.18
CA ILE A 261 10.71 9.13 -7.96
C ILE A 261 11.15 10.54 -7.57
N ALA A 262 10.57 11.08 -6.50
CA ALA A 262 10.91 12.43 -6.03
C ALA A 262 12.41 12.58 -5.77
N GLY A 263 13.02 13.68 -6.21
CA GLY A 263 14.47 13.91 -6.08
C GLY A 263 15.34 13.19 -7.12
N CYS A 264 14.73 12.58 -8.15
CA CYS A 264 15.43 12.04 -9.32
C CYS A 264 15.18 12.89 -10.60
N GLU A 265 14.67 14.12 -10.49
CA GLU A 265 14.22 14.93 -11.64
C GLU A 265 15.35 15.47 -12.57
N ASN A 266 16.59 14.98 -12.43
CA ASN A 266 17.78 15.54 -13.09
C ASN A 266 18.09 14.95 -14.49
N SER A 267 17.24 14.07 -15.03
CA SER A 267 17.40 13.60 -16.41
C SER A 267 16.42 14.33 -17.33
N ASN A 268 16.74 14.47 -18.62
CA ASN A 268 15.92 15.16 -19.64
C ASN A 268 14.51 14.55 -19.86
N SER A 269 14.07 13.67 -18.97
CA SER A 269 12.73 13.12 -18.79
C SER A 269 12.47 13.03 -17.28
N SER A 270 11.39 13.62 -16.78
CA SER A 270 11.03 13.73 -15.34
C SER A 270 10.70 12.40 -14.64
N VAL A 271 11.14 11.29 -15.23
CA VAL A 271 10.60 9.94 -15.02
C VAL A 271 11.71 8.90 -14.86
N LEU A 272 12.90 9.15 -15.41
CA LEU A 272 14.05 8.25 -15.30
C LEU A 272 14.95 8.70 -14.16
N CYS A 273 15.20 7.81 -13.21
CA CYS A 273 16.17 8.03 -12.13
C CYS A 273 17.50 7.38 -12.50
N SER A 274 18.65 8.06 -12.33
CA SER A 274 19.93 7.37 -12.51
C SER A 274 20.04 6.22 -11.49
N LEU A 275 20.65 5.09 -11.87
CA LEU A 275 20.82 3.97 -10.93
C LEU A 275 21.57 4.40 -9.66
N LYS A 276 22.55 5.30 -9.81
CA LYS A 276 23.33 5.87 -8.71
C LYS A 276 22.47 6.69 -7.74
N ASP A 277 21.57 7.53 -8.27
CA ASP A 277 20.68 8.34 -7.44
C ASP A 277 19.63 7.48 -6.74
N LEU A 278 19.12 6.45 -7.41
CA LEU A 278 18.23 5.49 -6.77
C LEU A 278 18.95 4.78 -5.61
N GLN A 279 20.17 4.27 -5.81
CA GLN A 279 20.95 3.63 -4.75
C GLN A 279 21.22 4.58 -3.57
N LYS A 280 21.52 5.85 -3.86
CA LYS A 280 21.66 6.88 -2.81
C LYS A 280 20.35 7.04 -2.04
N LYS A 281 19.22 7.16 -2.72
CA LYS A 281 17.90 7.29 -2.09
C LYS A 281 17.54 6.06 -1.26
N VAL A 282 17.82 4.85 -1.76
CA VAL A 282 17.66 3.60 -1.02
C VAL A 282 18.50 3.63 0.26
N SER A 283 19.78 4.02 0.18
CA SER A 283 20.66 4.08 1.36
C SER A 283 20.18 5.04 2.45
N GLN A 284 19.44 6.09 2.07
CA GLN A 284 18.84 7.07 2.99
C GLN A 284 17.51 6.58 3.57
N ALA A 285 16.79 5.70 2.88
CA ALA A 285 15.46 5.24 3.25
C ALA A 285 15.46 3.95 4.11
N ILE A 286 16.54 3.15 4.05
CA ILE A 286 16.63 1.90 4.80
C ILE A 286 16.81 2.14 6.30
N GLN A 287 16.27 1.23 7.10
CA GLN A 287 16.49 1.16 8.55
C GLN A 287 17.58 0.11 8.83
N PRO A 288 18.81 0.49 9.23
CA PRO A 288 19.91 -0.46 9.43
C PRO A 288 19.57 -1.65 10.35
N ALA A 289 18.78 -1.41 11.40
CA ALA A 289 18.36 -2.47 12.34
C ALA A 289 17.44 -3.53 11.70
N CYS A 290 16.82 -3.24 10.55
CA CYS A 290 15.87 -4.13 9.88
C CYS A 290 16.49 -4.87 8.68
N GLN A 291 17.81 -4.82 8.50
CA GLN A 291 18.47 -5.52 7.41
C GLN A 291 18.58 -7.02 7.70
N LEU A 292 18.34 -7.84 6.67
CA LEU A 292 18.66 -9.26 6.74
C LEU A 292 20.17 -9.45 6.54
N SER A 293 20.77 -10.33 7.35
CA SER A 293 22.14 -10.78 7.15
C SER A 293 22.24 -11.49 5.79
N MET A 294 23.30 -11.20 5.03
CA MET A 294 23.61 -12.00 3.84
C MET A 294 23.96 -13.43 4.30
N GLN A 295 23.24 -14.42 3.78
CA GLN A 295 23.54 -15.84 3.98
C GLN A 295 24.62 -16.29 3.00
#